data_AF-A0A5J4W7A9-F1
#
_entry.id   AF-A0A5J4W7A9-F1
#
_cell.length_a   1.000
_cell.length_b   1.000
_cell.length_c   1.000
_cell.angle_alpha   90.00
_cell.angle_beta   90.00
_cell.angle_gamma   90.00
#
_symmetry.space_group_name_H-M   'P 1'
#
loop_
_entity.id
_entity.type
_entity.pdbx_description
1 polymer ?
#
loop_
_entity_poly.entity_id
_entity_poly.type
_entity_poly.pdbx_seq_one_letter_code
_entity_poly.pdbx_strand_id
1 'polypeptide(L)'
;MKSKKRMDVAEKLAWELQKEEEIRSNLYENGEIIDDNQKGNQLLDANVNEQGKEQEFDKKIQKQQIQPVFWTNALIEVKYLDWHEAVASLHKLIETTQQIYVTQKLKAIEYDKMATKSQLEYLALLNQRFAEQAELQKQRDEIDRRLEQQRILFQAKQEEMNKRIEQEEEIRRKEEEREKEKEEKEREKNKVELEEYHRALREMQYREALELAELEEQARIEREKQGIINKERVEYRQKEYEQQKAQQQEKEIARIEAEAEKERMLEKIREQVRIYAKDDPERLLQPTESSKAAMEAEEWRRADLFAINGYTDDQMFADPRFHFQFLLNERGVGQSEYAKEIMAKIPPQRPPRIDALTSDQKAVEIKSRKDNIFLPIFGKKSE
;
A
#
# COMPACT_ATOMS: atom_id res chain seq x y z
N MET A 1 27.32 1.47 13.64
CA MET A 1 26.18 0.56 13.32
C MET A 1 25.56 1.04 12.01
N LYS A 2 25.89 0.40 10.87
CA LYS A 2 25.34 0.77 9.56
C LYS A 2 24.10 -0.08 9.28
N SER A 3 22.98 0.61 9.05
CA SER A 3 21.65 0.07 8.80
C SER A 3 21.64 -0.89 7.59
N LYS A 4 21.25 -2.14 7.80
CA LYS A 4 20.90 -3.09 6.74
C LYS A 4 19.58 -2.62 6.13
N LYS A 5 19.64 -1.90 5.00
CA LYS A 5 18.47 -1.66 4.16
C LYS A 5 17.89 -3.02 3.75
N ARG A 6 16.61 -3.23 4.04
CA ARG A 6 15.84 -4.37 3.51
C ARG A 6 15.74 -4.15 2.00
N MET A 7 16.39 -5.01 1.22
CA MET A 7 16.22 -5.02 -0.25
C MET A 7 14.77 -5.37 -0.58
N ASP A 8 14.24 -4.68 -1.58
CA ASP A 8 12.91 -4.95 -2.11
C ASP A 8 12.88 -6.35 -2.77
N VAL A 9 11.71 -6.99 -2.82
CA VAL A 9 11.56 -8.36 -3.35
C VAL A 9 12.03 -8.44 -4.81
N ALA A 10 11.83 -7.37 -5.58
CA ALA A 10 12.31 -7.24 -6.96
C ALA A 10 13.84 -7.18 -7.05
N GLU A 11 14.50 -6.46 -6.13
CA GLU A 11 15.97 -6.38 -6.09
C GLU A 11 16.59 -7.73 -5.68
N LYS A 12 15.90 -8.49 -4.82
CA LYS A 12 16.36 -9.82 -4.40
C LYS A 12 16.28 -10.83 -5.55
N LEU A 13 15.20 -10.80 -6.33
CA LEU A 13 15.04 -11.64 -7.51
C LEU A 13 16.04 -11.30 -8.61
N ALA A 14 16.29 -10.01 -8.85
CA ALA A 14 17.31 -9.57 -9.81
C ALA A 14 18.72 -10.03 -9.41
N TRP A 15 19.04 -9.96 -8.10
CA TRP A 15 20.32 -10.46 -7.58
C TRP A 15 20.44 -11.99 -7.68
N GLU A 16 19.36 -12.74 -7.46
CA GLU A 16 19.35 -14.21 -7.60
C GLU A 16 19.52 -14.63 -9.07
N LEU A 17 18.84 -13.97 -10.02
CA LEU A 17 19.00 -14.20 -11.46
C LEU A 17 20.44 -13.94 -11.94
N GLN A 18 21.03 -12.83 -11.51
CA GLN A 18 22.40 -12.46 -11.89
C GLN A 18 23.43 -13.45 -11.35
N LYS A 19 23.17 -14.02 -10.16
CA LYS A 19 24.00 -15.06 -9.55
C LYS A 19 23.86 -16.41 -10.25
N GLU A 20 22.67 -16.76 -10.72
CA GLU A 20 22.46 -17.97 -11.54
C GLU A 20 23.12 -17.87 -12.92
N GLU A 21 23.14 -16.68 -13.53
CA GLU A 21 23.89 -16.43 -14.77
C GLU A 21 25.40 -16.51 -14.56
N GLU A 22 25.95 -16.00 -13.45
CA GLU A 22 27.37 -16.17 -13.09
C GLU A 22 27.74 -17.64 -12.86
N ILE A 23 26.86 -18.42 -12.23
CA ILE A 23 27.07 -19.86 -12.03
C ILE A 23 27.02 -20.59 -13.37
N ARG A 24 26.10 -20.24 -14.26
CA ARG A 24 26.04 -20.81 -15.62
C ARG A 24 27.29 -20.44 -16.43
N SER A 25 27.74 -19.19 -16.40
CA SER A 25 28.94 -18.74 -17.11
C SER A 25 30.19 -19.49 -16.65
N ASN A 26 30.35 -19.68 -15.34
CA ASN A 26 31.49 -20.44 -14.77
C ASN A 26 31.44 -21.95 -15.08
N LEU A 27 30.25 -22.50 -15.38
CA LEU A 27 30.07 -23.89 -15.81
C LEU A 27 30.42 -24.08 -17.30
N TYR A 28 30.34 -23.04 -18.12
CA TYR A 28 30.74 -23.08 -19.54
C TYR A 28 32.23 -22.75 -19.74
N GLU A 29 32.86 -21.96 -18.87
CA GLU A 29 34.31 -21.66 -18.98
C GLU A 29 35.23 -22.76 -18.43
N ASN A 30 34.74 -23.66 -17.56
CA ASN A 30 35.51 -24.79 -17.01
C ASN A 30 35.15 -26.16 -17.61
N GLY A 31 34.38 -26.17 -18.71
CA GLY A 31 34.08 -27.35 -19.48
C GLY A 31 35.25 -27.76 -20.38
N GLU A 32 36.40 -28.09 -19.81
CA GLU A 32 37.35 -28.97 -20.49
C GLU A 32 36.66 -30.31 -20.69
N ILE A 33 36.09 -30.49 -21.87
CA ILE A 33 35.72 -31.80 -22.40
C ILE A 33 37.04 -32.57 -22.52
N ILE A 34 37.33 -33.39 -21.51
CA ILE A 34 38.34 -34.43 -21.59
C ILE A 34 37.81 -35.44 -22.60
N ASP A 35 38.29 -35.30 -23.83
CA ASP A 35 38.01 -36.18 -24.95
C ASP A 35 38.79 -37.49 -24.73
N ASP A 36 38.23 -38.40 -23.93
CA ASP A 36 38.79 -39.72 -23.60
C ASP A 36 38.91 -40.67 -24.82
N ASN A 37 38.63 -40.19 -26.03
CA ASN A 37 38.63 -40.98 -27.26
C ASN A 37 39.98 -41.01 -28.01
N GLN A 38 41.04 -40.37 -27.50
CA GLN A 38 42.38 -40.44 -28.12
C GLN A 38 43.31 -41.53 -27.56
N LYS A 39 42.91 -42.28 -26.52
CA LYS A 39 43.72 -43.40 -25.98
C LYS A 39 43.37 -44.79 -26.54
N GLY A 40 42.43 -44.87 -27.47
CA GLY A 40 42.02 -46.14 -28.12
C GLY A 40 42.81 -46.53 -29.37
N ASN A 41 43.58 -45.61 -29.97
CA ASN A 41 44.20 -45.82 -31.29
C ASN A 41 45.73 -45.92 -31.30
N GLN A 42 46.38 -46.16 -30.14
CA GLN A 42 47.83 -46.42 -30.06
C GLN A 42 48.19 -47.88 -29.73
N LEU A 43 47.22 -48.80 -29.77
CA LEU A 43 47.45 -50.24 -29.52
C LEU A 43 47.13 -51.15 -30.72
N LEU A 44 46.91 -50.58 -31.91
CA LEU A 44 46.71 -51.35 -33.15
C LEU A 44 47.79 -51.15 -34.23
N ASP A 45 48.86 -50.38 -33.96
CA ASP A 45 50.02 -50.24 -34.87
C ASP A 45 51.27 -50.98 -34.38
N ALA A 46 51.19 -51.72 -33.28
CA ALA A 46 52.30 -52.54 -32.78
C ALA A 46 52.36 -53.96 -33.37
N ASN A 47 51.38 -54.37 -34.19
CA ASN A 47 51.25 -55.78 -34.63
C ASN A 47 51.35 -56.00 -36.15
N VAL A 48 51.89 -55.03 -36.90
CA VAL A 48 52.20 -55.17 -38.34
C VAL A 48 53.71 -55.37 -38.59
N ASN A 49 54.55 -55.33 -37.56
CA ASN A 49 56.02 -55.36 -37.70
C ASN A 49 56.70 -56.68 -37.24
N GLU A 50 55.94 -57.72 -36.92
CA GLU A 50 56.50 -59.04 -36.54
C GLU A 50 56.37 -60.11 -37.63
N GLN A 51 55.54 -59.90 -38.67
CA GLN A 51 55.47 -60.81 -39.84
C GLN A 51 56.63 -60.63 -40.85
N GLY A 52 57.48 -59.62 -40.66
CA GLY A 52 58.67 -59.39 -41.48
C GLY A 52 59.94 -60.12 -41.00
N LYS A 53 59.97 -60.65 -39.77
CA LYS A 53 61.16 -61.29 -39.18
C LYS A 53 61.15 -62.82 -39.24
N GLU A 54 59.98 -63.44 -39.41
CA GLU A 54 59.89 -64.89 -39.66
C GLU A 54 60.30 -65.27 -41.09
N GLN A 55 60.17 -64.37 -42.08
CA GLN A 55 60.64 -64.62 -43.46
C GLN A 55 62.16 -64.45 -43.65
N GLU A 56 62.88 -63.84 -42.69
CA GLU A 56 64.35 -63.77 -42.70
C GLU A 56 65.00 -64.97 -42.00
N PHE A 57 64.29 -65.66 -41.10
CA PHE A 57 64.79 -66.86 -40.44
C PHE A 57 64.70 -68.10 -41.36
N ASP A 58 63.63 -68.22 -42.16
CA ASP A 58 63.46 -69.31 -43.13
C ASP A 58 64.38 -69.20 -44.36
N LYS A 59 64.80 -67.98 -44.74
CA LYS A 59 65.83 -67.79 -45.78
C LYS A 59 67.25 -68.09 -45.31
N LYS A 60 67.48 -68.17 -43.99
CA LYS A 60 68.77 -68.54 -43.39
C LYS A 60 68.92 -70.06 -43.23
N ILE A 61 67.82 -70.80 -43.08
CA ILE A 61 67.83 -72.27 -43.00
C ILE A 61 67.94 -72.91 -44.40
N GLN A 62 67.50 -72.24 -45.47
CA GLN A 62 67.67 -72.73 -46.86
C GLN A 62 69.05 -72.45 -47.49
N LYS A 63 70.01 -71.83 -46.79
CA LYS A 63 71.38 -71.59 -47.28
C LYS A 63 72.48 -72.35 -46.54
N GLN A 64 72.13 -73.30 -45.69
CA GLN A 64 73.06 -74.35 -45.28
C GLN A 64 72.85 -75.56 -46.20
N GLN A 65 73.34 -75.42 -47.44
CA GLN A 65 73.74 -76.58 -48.23
C GLN A 65 74.70 -77.39 -47.37
N ILE A 66 74.21 -78.50 -46.82
CA ILE A 66 75.08 -79.57 -46.34
C ILE A 66 75.78 -80.09 -47.60
N GLN A 67 76.97 -79.54 -47.86
CA GLN A 67 77.91 -80.11 -48.82
C GLN A 67 78.10 -81.58 -48.41
N PRO A 68 77.86 -82.57 -49.29
CA PRO A 68 78.31 -83.92 -49.01
C PRO A 68 79.83 -83.84 -48.88
N VAL A 69 80.35 -84.05 -47.67
CA VAL A 69 81.79 -84.23 -47.48
C VAL A 69 82.13 -85.51 -48.24
N PHE A 70 82.64 -85.33 -49.46
CA PHE A 70 83.28 -86.36 -50.25
C PHE A 70 84.42 -86.94 -49.42
N TRP A 71 84.25 -88.16 -48.91
CA TRP A 71 85.36 -88.96 -48.41
C TRP A 71 86.08 -89.55 -49.61
N THR A 72 86.98 -88.79 -50.23
CA THR A 72 88.01 -89.32 -51.12
C THR A 72 89.34 -89.42 -50.36
N ASN A 73 89.92 -90.62 -50.42
CA ASN A 73 91.32 -90.95 -50.17
C ASN A 73 91.89 -90.71 -48.76
N ALA A 74 91.61 -91.67 -47.88
CA ALA A 74 92.62 -92.18 -46.96
C ALA A 74 92.75 -93.71 -47.18
N LEU A 75 93.27 -94.08 -48.35
CA LEU A 75 93.90 -95.39 -48.54
C LEU A 75 95.35 -95.19 -48.09
N ILE A 76 95.79 -95.93 -47.07
CA ILE A 76 97.09 -96.62 -47.01
C ILE A 76 97.15 -97.39 -45.68
N GLU A 77 97.11 -98.71 -45.84
CA GLU A 77 97.67 -99.76 -44.97
C GLU A 77 97.15 -99.90 -43.53
N VAL A 78 96.04 -100.64 -43.37
CA VAL A 78 95.84 -101.47 -42.17
C VAL A 78 95.39 -102.87 -42.59
N LYS A 79 96.06 -103.84 -41.99
CA LYS A 79 96.02 -105.28 -42.23
C LYS A 79 94.61 -105.87 -42.05
N TYR A 80 94.39 -106.98 -42.74
CA TYR A 80 93.17 -107.80 -42.82
C TYR A 80 92.67 -108.46 -41.50
N LEU A 81 92.85 -107.84 -40.33
CA LEU A 81 92.19 -108.24 -39.08
C LEU A 81 91.52 -107.01 -38.44
N ASP A 82 90.25 -107.18 -38.05
CA ASP A 82 89.31 -106.21 -37.42
C ASP A 82 88.29 -105.47 -38.29
N TRP A 83 87.94 -106.05 -39.45
CA TRP A 83 86.73 -105.65 -40.20
C TRP A 83 85.43 -105.79 -39.38
N HIS A 84 85.36 -106.77 -38.47
CA HIS A 84 84.17 -106.98 -37.64
C HIS A 84 83.95 -105.89 -36.58
N GLU A 85 85.03 -105.34 -36.01
CA GLU A 85 84.94 -104.27 -35.00
C GLU A 85 84.54 -102.94 -35.66
N ALA A 86 85.05 -102.67 -36.87
CA ALA A 86 84.61 -101.57 -37.71
C ALA A 86 83.12 -101.69 -38.09
N VAL A 87 82.64 -102.86 -38.52
CA VAL A 87 81.22 -103.07 -38.85
C VAL A 87 80.31 -102.97 -37.62
N ALA A 88 80.74 -103.44 -36.46
CA ALA A 88 79.99 -103.30 -35.21
C ALA A 88 79.90 -101.83 -34.74
N SER A 89 81.00 -101.07 -34.88
CA SER A 89 81.02 -99.63 -34.57
C SER A 89 80.11 -98.82 -35.53
N LEU A 90 80.09 -99.19 -36.82
CA LEU A 90 79.18 -98.61 -37.81
C LEU A 90 77.71 -98.96 -37.51
N HIS A 91 77.40 -100.20 -37.12
CA HIS A 91 76.04 -100.56 -36.69
C HIS A 91 75.59 -99.74 -35.49
N LYS A 92 76.44 -99.59 -34.47
CA LYS A 92 76.13 -98.78 -33.29
C LYS A 92 75.96 -97.29 -33.63
N LEU A 93 76.74 -96.78 -34.59
CA LEU A 93 76.58 -95.41 -35.10
C LEU A 93 75.25 -95.26 -35.86
N ILE A 94 74.87 -96.25 -36.67
CA ILE A 94 73.59 -96.27 -37.40
C ILE A 94 72.42 -96.36 -36.42
N GLU A 95 72.48 -97.21 -35.40
CA GLU A 95 71.45 -97.32 -34.36
C GLU A 95 71.32 -96.04 -33.55
N THR A 96 72.42 -95.42 -33.14
CA THR A 96 72.38 -94.16 -32.38
C THR A 96 71.87 -93.00 -33.22
N THR A 97 72.26 -92.90 -34.50
CA THR A 97 71.72 -91.89 -35.42
C THR A 97 70.25 -92.12 -35.74
N GLN A 98 69.80 -93.38 -35.86
CA GLN A 98 68.38 -93.74 -35.99
C GLN A 98 67.59 -93.37 -34.72
N GLN A 99 68.11 -93.66 -33.53
CA GLN A 99 67.49 -93.28 -32.27
C GLN A 99 67.41 -91.75 -32.11
N ILE A 100 68.47 -91.02 -32.46
CA ILE A 100 68.47 -89.55 -32.47
C ILE A 100 67.41 -89.04 -33.46
N TYR A 101 67.34 -89.60 -34.65
CA TYR A 101 66.33 -89.22 -35.65
C TYR A 101 64.90 -89.47 -35.17
N VAL A 102 64.63 -90.65 -34.60
CA VAL A 102 63.31 -91.00 -34.05
C VAL A 102 62.93 -90.09 -32.88
N THR A 103 63.85 -89.84 -31.95
CA THR A 103 63.59 -88.93 -30.81
C THR A 103 63.39 -87.48 -31.25
N GLN A 104 64.13 -87.00 -32.25
CA GLN A 104 63.90 -85.68 -32.85
C GLN A 104 62.55 -85.60 -33.55
N LYS A 105 62.14 -86.65 -34.28
CA LYS A 105 60.81 -86.73 -34.91
C LYS A 105 59.67 -86.76 -33.89
N LEU A 106 59.82 -87.52 -32.79
CA LEU A 106 58.84 -87.54 -31.71
C LEU A 106 58.71 -86.18 -31.03
N LYS A 107 59.83 -85.51 -30.74
CA LYS A 107 59.82 -84.14 -30.20
C LYS A 107 59.12 -83.16 -31.14
N ALA A 108 59.37 -83.22 -32.45
CA ALA A 108 58.68 -82.39 -33.43
C ALA A 108 57.16 -82.60 -33.39
N ILE A 109 56.70 -83.86 -33.34
CA ILE A 109 55.28 -84.20 -33.23
C ILE A 109 54.68 -83.67 -31.92
N GLU A 110 55.41 -83.74 -30.80
CA GLU A 110 54.98 -83.18 -29.52
C GLU A 110 54.86 -81.65 -29.56
N TYR A 111 55.83 -80.96 -30.18
CA TYR A 111 55.75 -79.51 -30.38
C TYR A 111 54.56 -79.11 -31.25
N ASP A 112 54.29 -79.83 -32.35
CA ASP A 112 53.13 -79.56 -33.21
C ASP A 112 51.79 -79.77 -32.46
N LYS A 113 51.72 -80.80 -31.59
CA LYS A 113 50.55 -81.02 -30.71
C LYS A 113 50.37 -79.89 -29.69
N MET A 114 51.46 -79.38 -29.12
CA MET A 114 51.40 -78.25 -28.19
C MET A 114 50.98 -76.96 -28.92
N ALA A 115 51.51 -76.71 -30.12
CA ALA A 115 51.15 -75.55 -30.94
C ALA A 115 49.66 -75.59 -31.34
N THR A 116 49.17 -76.73 -31.82
CA THR A 116 47.75 -76.89 -32.18
C THR A 116 46.83 -76.76 -30.97
N LYS A 117 47.21 -77.32 -29.81
CA LYS A 117 46.45 -77.14 -28.56
C LYS A 117 46.38 -75.67 -28.15
N SER A 118 47.51 -74.95 -28.18
CA SER A 118 47.54 -73.52 -27.87
C SER A 118 46.69 -72.69 -28.83
N GLN A 119 46.69 -73.01 -30.13
CA GLN A 119 45.84 -72.36 -31.12
C GLN A 119 44.36 -72.60 -30.87
N LEU A 120 43.97 -73.84 -30.52
CA LEU A 120 42.60 -74.18 -30.17
C LEU A 120 42.13 -73.45 -28.90
N GLU A 121 42.98 -73.36 -27.87
CA GLU A 121 42.69 -72.61 -26.65
C GLU A 121 42.51 -71.11 -26.95
N TYR A 122 43.34 -70.52 -27.81
CA TYR A 122 43.19 -69.13 -28.25
C TYR A 122 41.87 -68.89 -28.99
N LEU A 123 41.51 -69.77 -29.93
CA LEU A 123 40.24 -69.68 -30.65
C LEU A 123 39.03 -69.85 -29.72
N ALA A 124 39.10 -70.74 -28.74
CA ALA A 124 38.06 -70.91 -27.73
C ALA A 124 37.86 -69.63 -26.90
N LEU A 125 38.95 -69.01 -26.45
CA LEU A 125 38.92 -67.74 -25.73
C LEU A 125 38.34 -66.60 -26.59
N LEU A 126 38.71 -66.55 -27.87
CA LEU A 126 38.21 -65.54 -28.80
C LEU A 126 36.70 -65.69 -29.02
N ASN A 127 36.21 -66.93 -29.22
CA ASN A 127 34.79 -67.22 -29.33
C ASN A 127 34.02 -66.84 -28.06
N GLN A 128 34.60 -67.10 -26.88
CA GLN A 128 34.00 -66.67 -25.61
C GLN A 128 33.87 -65.15 -25.54
N ARG A 129 34.91 -64.39 -25.91
CA ARG A 129 34.85 -62.92 -25.94
C ARG A 129 33.80 -62.40 -26.92
N PHE A 130 33.67 -63.02 -28.09
CA PHE A 130 32.63 -62.63 -29.04
C PHE A 130 31.22 -62.92 -28.52
N ALA A 131 31.02 -64.04 -27.81
CA ALA A 131 29.75 -64.36 -27.17
C ALA A 131 29.40 -63.33 -26.09
N GLU A 132 30.36 -62.99 -25.21
CA GLU A 132 30.19 -61.97 -24.17
C GLU A 132 29.86 -60.59 -24.79
N GLN A 133 30.54 -60.21 -25.86
CA GLN A 133 30.23 -58.96 -26.59
C GLN A 133 28.83 -58.97 -27.21
N ALA A 134 28.41 -60.10 -27.78
CA ALA A 134 27.07 -60.23 -28.35
C ALA A 134 25.97 -60.15 -27.27
N GLU A 135 26.20 -60.69 -26.07
CA GLU A 135 25.29 -60.54 -24.93
C GLU A 135 25.21 -59.09 -24.43
N LEU A 136 26.35 -58.42 -24.31
CA LEU A 136 26.41 -57.00 -23.94
C LEU A 136 25.69 -56.11 -24.97
N GLN A 137 25.82 -56.41 -26.27
CA GLN A 137 25.09 -55.71 -27.32
C GLN A 137 23.58 -55.89 -27.17
N LYS A 138 23.11 -57.12 -26.93
CA LYS A 138 21.68 -57.37 -26.68
C LYS A 138 21.14 -56.59 -25.48
N GLN A 139 21.91 -56.52 -24.39
CA GLN A 139 21.54 -55.75 -23.20
C GLN A 139 21.47 -54.25 -23.50
N ARG A 140 22.41 -53.71 -24.29
CA ARG A 140 22.37 -52.31 -24.74
C ARG A 140 21.13 -52.02 -25.58
N ASP A 141 20.84 -52.86 -26.56
CA ASP A 141 19.67 -52.70 -27.43
C ASP A 141 18.36 -52.75 -26.63
N GLU A 142 18.28 -53.61 -25.60
CA GLU A 142 17.10 -53.70 -24.73
C GLU A 142 16.93 -52.43 -23.88
N ILE A 143 18.03 -51.89 -23.34
CA ILE A 143 18.03 -50.62 -22.61
C ILE A 143 17.60 -49.48 -23.53
N ASP A 144 18.15 -49.40 -24.75
CA ASP A 144 17.83 -48.35 -25.71
C ASP A 144 16.35 -48.39 -26.12
N ARG A 145 15.80 -49.59 -26.38
CA ARG A 145 14.36 -49.75 -26.64
C ARG A 145 13.51 -49.29 -25.47
N ARG A 146 13.90 -49.63 -24.24
CA ARG A 146 13.17 -49.20 -23.03
C ARG A 146 13.21 -47.69 -22.85
N LEU A 147 14.36 -47.06 -23.10
CA LEU A 147 14.53 -45.62 -23.05
C LEU A 147 13.70 -44.92 -24.14
N GLU A 148 13.64 -45.47 -25.34
CA GLU A 148 12.82 -44.94 -26.43
C GLU A 148 11.32 -45.00 -26.09
N GLN A 149 10.84 -46.11 -25.54
CA GLN A 149 9.46 -46.22 -25.04
C GLN A 149 9.16 -45.17 -23.96
N GLN A 150 10.09 -44.95 -23.02
CA GLN A 150 9.93 -43.92 -21.99
C GLN A 150 9.90 -42.51 -22.58
N ARG A 151 10.74 -42.22 -23.59
CA ARG A 151 10.74 -40.93 -24.30
C ARG A 151 9.40 -40.68 -24.99
N ILE A 152 8.87 -41.67 -25.70
CA ILE A 152 7.56 -41.57 -26.37
C ILE A 152 6.45 -41.31 -25.35
N LEU A 153 6.41 -42.06 -24.24
CA LEU A 153 5.42 -41.86 -23.18
C LEU A 153 5.53 -40.48 -22.53
N PHE A 154 6.75 -40.00 -22.32
CA PHE A 154 6.99 -38.68 -21.76
C PHE A 154 6.53 -37.57 -22.72
N GLN A 155 6.85 -37.69 -24.01
CA GLN A 155 6.40 -36.76 -25.05
C GLN A 155 4.87 -36.73 -25.15
N ALA A 156 4.21 -37.88 -25.17
CA ALA A 156 2.74 -37.96 -25.19
C ALA A 156 2.11 -37.27 -23.98
N LYS A 157 2.66 -37.46 -22.78
CA LYS A 157 2.19 -36.78 -21.56
C LYS A 157 2.40 -35.27 -21.62
N GLN A 158 3.53 -34.81 -22.15
CA GLN A 158 3.80 -33.38 -22.33
C GLN A 158 2.82 -32.76 -23.32
N GLU A 159 2.54 -33.43 -24.44
CA GLU A 159 1.56 -32.96 -25.41
C GLU A 159 0.14 -32.90 -24.83
N GLU A 160 -0.28 -33.90 -24.06
CA GLU A 160 -1.56 -33.87 -23.36
C GLU A 160 -1.65 -32.72 -22.35
N MET A 161 -0.58 -32.49 -21.59
CA MET A 161 -0.51 -31.37 -20.65
C MET A 161 -0.58 -30.03 -21.37
N ASN A 162 0.16 -29.87 -22.47
CA ASN A 162 0.16 -28.65 -23.27
C ASN A 162 -1.23 -28.38 -23.88
N LYS A 163 -1.90 -29.42 -24.39
CA LYS A 163 -3.28 -29.29 -24.90
C LYS A 163 -4.27 -28.86 -23.80
N ARG A 164 -4.11 -29.37 -22.57
CA ARG A 164 -4.94 -28.93 -21.44
C ARG A 164 -4.69 -27.47 -21.09
N ILE A 165 -3.43 -27.06 -21.03
CA ILE A 165 -3.05 -25.66 -20.77
C ILE A 165 -3.61 -24.75 -21.87
N GLU A 166 -3.49 -25.12 -23.15
CA GLU A 166 -4.02 -24.34 -24.26
C GLU A 166 -5.56 -24.21 -24.20
N GLN A 167 -6.25 -25.29 -23.86
CA GLN A 167 -7.71 -25.27 -23.64
C GLN A 167 -8.10 -24.37 -22.46
N GLU A 168 -7.39 -24.43 -21.34
CA GLU A 168 -7.63 -23.57 -20.18
C GLU A 168 -7.36 -22.09 -20.51
N GLU A 169 -6.31 -21.80 -21.28
CA GLU A 169 -6.03 -20.44 -21.74
C GLU A 169 -7.10 -19.93 -22.71
N GLU A 170 -7.60 -20.77 -23.62
CA GLU A 170 -8.67 -20.39 -24.54
C GLU A 170 -9.99 -20.11 -23.80
N ILE A 171 -10.32 -20.92 -22.79
CA ILE A 171 -11.46 -20.70 -21.91
C ILE A 171 -11.28 -19.38 -21.16
N ARG A 172 -10.11 -19.16 -20.55
CA ARG A 172 -9.80 -17.92 -19.81
C ARG A 172 -9.92 -16.69 -20.71
N ARG A 173 -9.38 -16.73 -21.93
CA ARG A 173 -9.50 -15.62 -22.91
C ARG A 173 -10.96 -15.34 -23.26
N LYS A 174 -11.77 -16.37 -23.51
CA LYS A 174 -13.20 -16.22 -23.80
C LYS A 174 -13.97 -15.65 -22.61
N GLU A 175 -13.62 -16.03 -21.38
CA GLU A 175 -14.22 -15.47 -20.17
C GLU A 175 -13.86 -13.99 -20.00
N GLU A 176 -12.59 -13.63 -20.14
CA GLU A 176 -12.12 -12.24 -20.10
C GLU A 176 -12.78 -11.36 -21.18
N GLU A 177 -12.95 -11.88 -22.40
CA GLU A 177 -13.67 -11.17 -23.47
C GLU A 177 -15.15 -10.96 -23.13
N ARG A 178 -15.82 -11.98 -22.57
CA ARG A 178 -17.23 -11.88 -22.14
C ARG A 178 -17.40 -10.93 -20.96
N GLU A 179 -16.44 -10.87 -20.05
CA GLU A 179 -16.46 -9.90 -18.95
C GLU A 179 -16.28 -8.47 -19.47
N LYS A 180 -15.31 -8.23 -20.36
CA LYS A 180 -15.12 -6.92 -21.00
C LYS A 180 -16.36 -6.47 -21.76
N GLU A 181 -17.01 -7.36 -22.51
CA GLU A 181 -18.24 -7.04 -23.23
C GLU A 181 -19.40 -6.69 -22.28
N LYS A 182 -19.51 -7.37 -21.13
CA LYS A 182 -20.50 -7.02 -20.09
C LYS A 182 -20.20 -5.66 -19.48
N GLU A 183 -18.95 -5.40 -19.12
CA GLU A 183 -18.52 -4.12 -18.56
C GLU A 183 -18.74 -2.96 -19.54
N GLU A 184 -18.49 -3.16 -20.83
CA GLU A 184 -18.79 -2.17 -21.87
C GLU A 184 -20.30 -1.90 -21.96
N LYS A 185 -21.14 -2.94 -22.00
CA LYS A 185 -22.60 -2.78 -22.00
C LYS A 185 -23.11 -2.08 -20.74
N GLU A 186 -22.57 -2.38 -19.58
CA GLU A 186 -22.93 -1.69 -18.33
C GLU A 186 -22.48 -0.23 -18.35
N ARG A 187 -21.27 0.06 -18.83
CA ARG A 187 -20.79 1.44 -19.00
C ARG A 187 -21.67 2.24 -19.96
N GLU A 188 -22.09 1.65 -21.06
CA GLU A 188 -23.01 2.29 -22.02
C GLU A 188 -24.37 2.58 -21.39
N LYS A 189 -24.96 1.61 -20.67
CA LYS A 189 -26.23 1.81 -19.94
C LYS A 189 -26.11 2.93 -18.91
N ASN A 190 -25.08 2.88 -18.07
CA ASN A 190 -24.84 3.90 -17.05
C ASN A 190 -24.64 5.29 -17.66
N LYS A 191 -23.98 5.37 -18.83
CA LYS A 191 -23.81 6.63 -19.54
C LYS A 191 -25.15 7.20 -20.01
N VAL A 192 -26.02 6.37 -20.59
CA VAL A 192 -27.36 6.79 -21.02
C VAL A 192 -28.21 7.24 -19.83
N GLU A 193 -28.22 6.46 -18.74
CA GLU A 193 -28.95 6.82 -17.51
C GLU A 193 -28.45 8.15 -16.91
N LEU A 194 -27.14 8.38 -16.93
CA LEU A 194 -26.55 9.63 -16.46
C LEU A 194 -26.93 10.83 -17.34
N GLU A 195 -26.95 10.65 -18.66
CA GLU A 195 -27.39 11.67 -19.60
C GLU A 195 -28.87 12.03 -19.42
N GLU A 196 -29.73 11.04 -19.22
CA GLU A 196 -31.16 11.22 -18.91
C GLU A 196 -31.35 11.94 -17.57
N TYR A 197 -30.63 11.53 -16.53
CA TYR A 197 -30.64 12.19 -15.23
C TYR A 197 -30.26 13.67 -15.34
N HIS A 198 -29.16 13.99 -16.05
CA HIS A 198 -28.74 15.37 -16.25
C HIS A 198 -29.73 16.17 -17.10
N ARG A 199 -30.42 15.55 -18.06
CA ARG A 199 -31.49 16.21 -18.82
C ARG A 199 -32.66 16.56 -17.91
N ALA A 200 -33.13 15.61 -17.11
CA ALA A 200 -34.21 15.82 -16.16
C ALA A 200 -33.85 16.91 -15.13
N LEU A 201 -32.61 16.92 -14.63
CA LEU A 201 -32.14 17.95 -13.71
C LEU A 201 -32.16 19.35 -14.32
N ARG A 202 -31.73 19.50 -15.58
CA ARG A 202 -31.80 20.79 -16.30
C ARG A 202 -33.24 21.25 -16.53
N GLU A 203 -34.14 20.33 -16.86
CA GLU A 203 -35.57 20.65 -17.03
C GLU A 203 -36.21 21.09 -15.71
N MET A 204 -35.88 20.44 -14.60
CA MET A 204 -36.33 20.85 -13.26
C MET A 204 -35.81 22.24 -12.89
N GLN A 205 -34.51 22.48 -13.06
CA GLN A 205 -33.90 23.79 -12.80
C GLN A 205 -34.52 24.91 -13.67
N TYR A 206 -34.83 24.60 -14.93
CA TYR A 206 -35.51 25.56 -15.81
C TYR A 206 -36.93 25.88 -15.34
N ARG A 207 -37.69 24.88 -14.88
CA ARG A 207 -39.03 25.09 -14.31
C ARG A 207 -38.98 25.91 -13.04
N GLU A 208 -38.08 25.58 -12.11
CA GLU A 208 -37.88 26.35 -10.87
C GLU A 208 -37.51 27.81 -11.16
N ALA A 209 -36.62 28.05 -12.13
CA ALA A 209 -36.24 29.40 -12.54
C ALA A 209 -37.42 30.18 -13.15
N LEU A 210 -38.28 29.51 -13.92
CA LEU A 210 -39.48 30.11 -14.49
C LEU A 210 -40.49 30.48 -13.38
N GLU A 211 -40.76 29.57 -12.45
CA GLU A 211 -41.64 29.81 -11.30
C GLU A 211 -41.12 30.96 -10.42
N LEU A 212 -39.81 31.02 -10.20
CA LEU A 212 -39.18 32.10 -9.44
C LEU A 212 -39.33 33.45 -10.15
N ALA A 213 -39.17 33.49 -11.47
CA ALA A 213 -39.37 34.70 -12.26
C ALA A 213 -40.83 35.18 -12.23
N GLU A 214 -41.80 34.26 -12.30
CA GLU A 214 -43.22 34.59 -12.17
C GLU A 214 -43.55 35.17 -10.79
N LEU A 215 -43.01 34.59 -9.72
CA LEU A 215 -43.16 35.10 -8.36
C LEU A 215 -42.52 36.48 -8.19
N GLU A 216 -41.35 36.71 -8.76
CA GLU A 216 -40.67 38.00 -8.71
C GLU A 216 -41.48 39.09 -9.43
N GLU A 217 -42.04 38.76 -10.60
CA GLU A 217 -42.93 39.65 -11.35
C GLU A 217 -44.20 39.99 -10.56
N GLN A 218 -44.84 39.00 -9.93
CA GLN A 218 -45.99 39.23 -9.05
C GLN A 218 -45.62 40.15 -7.88
N ALA A 219 -44.50 39.88 -7.21
CA ALA A 219 -44.01 40.71 -6.12
C ALA A 219 -43.63 42.13 -6.57
N ARG A 220 -43.18 42.32 -7.81
CA ARG A 220 -42.95 43.65 -8.40
C ARG A 220 -44.27 44.41 -8.56
N ILE A 221 -45.28 43.77 -9.16
CA ILE A 221 -46.62 44.37 -9.35
C ILE A 221 -47.24 44.76 -8.01
N GLU A 222 -47.13 43.89 -6.99
CA GLU A 222 -47.62 44.20 -5.65
C GLU A 222 -46.89 45.38 -5.01
N ARG A 223 -45.56 45.45 -5.14
CA ARG A 223 -44.76 46.59 -4.66
C ARG A 223 -45.16 47.89 -5.35
N GLU A 224 -45.42 47.87 -6.65
CA GLU A 224 -45.89 49.04 -7.40
C GLU A 224 -47.26 49.52 -6.91
N LYS A 225 -48.22 48.60 -6.73
CA LYS A 225 -49.55 48.90 -6.15
C LYS A 225 -49.42 49.51 -4.75
N GLN A 226 -48.59 48.92 -3.90
CA GLN A 226 -48.33 49.46 -2.56
C GLN A 226 -47.62 50.83 -2.61
N GLY A 227 -46.75 51.05 -3.59
CA GLY A 227 -46.09 52.32 -3.82
C GLY A 227 -47.08 53.45 -4.09
N ILE A 228 -48.12 53.20 -4.90
CA ILE A 228 -49.19 54.18 -5.17
C ILE A 228 -49.95 54.52 -3.88
N ILE A 229 -50.40 53.51 -3.13
CA ILE A 229 -51.13 53.70 -1.87
C ILE A 229 -50.27 54.46 -0.85
N ASN A 230 -49.01 54.08 -0.72
CA ASN A 230 -48.10 54.74 0.21
C ASN A 230 -47.83 56.19 -0.19
N LYS A 231 -47.74 56.49 -1.48
CA LYS A 231 -47.61 57.86 -1.98
C LYS A 231 -48.82 58.71 -1.57
N GLU A 232 -50.04 58.22 -1.80
CA GLU A 232 -51.27 58.90 -1.39
C GLU A 232 -51.32 59.13 0.13
N ARG A 233 -50.92 58.12 0.94
CA ARG A 233 -50.86 58.25 2.40
C ARG A 233 -49.84 59.28 2.85
N VAL A 234 -48.69 59.38 2.18
CA VAL A 234 -47.66 60.40 2.48
C VAL A 234 -48.18 61.79 2.14
N GLU A 235 -48.79 61.98 0.97
CA GLU A 235 -49.39 63.26 0.57
C GLU A 235 -50.51 63.69 1.53
N TYR A 236 -51.36 62.75 1.97
CA TYR A 236 -52.39 63.02 2.96
C TYR A 236 -51.81 63.48 4.30
N ARG A 237 -50.81 62.75 4.83
CA ARG A 237 -50.14 63.13 6.09
C ARG A 237 -49.41 64.47 5.99
N GLN A 238 -48.83 64.79 4.85
CA GLN A 238 -48.22 66.09 4.61
C GLN A 238 -49.27 67.20 4.70
N LYS A 239 -50.43 67.04 4.05
CA LYS A 239 -51.53 68.00 4.14
C LYS A 239 -52.05 68.16 5.57
N GLU A 240 -52.23 67.06 6.31
CA GLU A 240 -52.64 67.15 7.73
C GLU A 240 -51.61 67.91 8.57
N TYR A 241 -50.32 67.63 8.37
CA TYR A 241 -49.25 68.32 9.08
C TYR A 241 -49.23 69.83 8.75
N GLU A 242 -49.41 70.21 7.49
CA GLU A 242 -49.50 71.61 7.07
C GLU A 242 -50.72 72.31 7.70
N GLN A 243 -51.87 71.65 7.75
CA GLN A 243 -53.07 72.18 8.42
C GLN A 243 -52.85 72.38 9.92
N GLN A 244 -52.27 71.39 10.61
CA GLN A 244 -51.96 71.50 12.03
C GLN A 244 -50.96 72.64 12.29
N LYS A 245 -49.94 72.78 11.44
CA LYS A 245 -48.96 73.87 11.53
C LYS A 245 -49.62 75.23 11.35
N ALA A 246 -50.50 75.39 10.36
CA ALA A 246 -51.25 76.63 10.14
C ALA A 246 -52.14 76.97 11.36
N GLN A 247 -52.87 75.99 11.88
CA GLN A 247 -53.70 76.18 13.10
C GLN A 247 -52.86 76.55 14.32
N GLN A 248 -51.67 75.98 14.48
CA GLN A 248 -50.75 76.36 15.56
C GLN A 248 -50.25 77.80 15.40
N GLN A 249 -49.94 78.23 14.17
CA GLN A 249 -49.54 79.61 13.88
C GLN A 249 -50.67 80.60 14.17
N GLU A 250 -51.91 80.31 13.75
CA GLU A 250 -53.08 81.13 14.05
C GLU A 250 -53.33 81.25 15.56
N LYS A 251 -53.23 80.13 16.29
CA LYS A 251 -53.34 80.12 17.75
C LYS A 251 -52.26 80.95 18.43
N GLU A 252 -51.02 80.88 17.94
CA GLU A 252 -49.92 81.66 18.51
C GLU A 252 -50.11 83.16 18.23
N ILE A 253 -50.56 83.55 17.04
CA ILE A 253 -50.89 84.95 16.73
C ILE A 253 -52.01 85.45 17.64
N ALA A 254 -53.13 84.71 17.75
CA ALA A 254 -54.24 85.07 18.63
C ALA A 254 -53.82 85.16 20.10
N ARG A 255 -52.89 84.29 20.53
CA ARG A 255 -52.32 84.34 21.88
C ARG A 255 -51.48 85.60 22.10
N ILE A 256 -50.62 85.97 21.14
CA ILE A 256 -49.81 87.21 21.21
C ILE A 256 -50.74 88.44 21.27
N GLU A 257 -51.80 88.48 20.46
CA GLU A 257 -52.79 89.58 20.48
C GLU A 257 -53.51 89.66 21.84
N ALA A 258 -53.97 88.53 22.37
CA ALA A 258 -54.62 88.47 23.68
C ALA A 258 -53.68 88.84 24.85
N GLU A 259 -52.41 88.41 24.79
CA GLU A 259 -51.38 88.82 25.75
C GLU A 259 -51.12 90.32 25.68
N ALA A 260 -51.05 90.91 24.48
CA ALA A 260 -50.86 92.35 24.29
C ALA A 260 -52.07 93.17 24.80
N GLU A 261 -53.30 92.70 24.58
CA GLU A 261 -54.51 93.32 25.13
C GLU A 261 -54.55 93.24 26.66
N LYS A 262 -54.20 92.08 27.22
CA LYS A 262 -54.09 91.88 28.66
C LYS A 262 -53.04 92.78 29.27
N GLU A 263 -51.88 92.92 28.62
CA GLU A 263 -50.81 93.81 29.08
C GLU A 263 -51.26 95.28 29.07
N ARG A 264 -51.93 95.74 28.00
CA ARG A 264 -52.55 97.08 27.95
C ARG A 264 -53.56 97.31 29.08
N MET A 265 -54.36 96.30 29.42
CA MET A 265 -55.32 96.39 30.53
C MET A 265 -54.61 96.45 31.88
N LEU A 266 -53.61 95.58 32.09
CA LEU A 266 -52.79 95.57 33.30
C LEU A 266 -52.03 96.89 33.49
N GLU A 267 -51.54 97.49 32.41
CA GLU A 267 -50.84 98.78 32.46
C GLU A 267 -51.77 99.91 32.93
N LYS A 268 -53.01 99.97 32.41
CA LYS A 268 -54.04 100.89 32.93
C LYS A 268 -54.33 100.67 34.42
N ILE A 269 -54.41 99.42 34.87
CA ILE A 269 -54.63 99.11 36.30
C ILE A 269 -53.39 99.51 37.13
N ARG A 270 -52.18 99.27 36.63
CA ARG A 270 -50.93 99.68 37.29
C ARG A 270 -50.87 101.19 37.45
N GLU A 271 -51.32 101.97 36.46
CA GLU A 271 -51.43 103.43 36.58
C GLU A 271 -52.44 103.84 37.67
N GLN A 272 -53.58 103.15 37.77
CA GLN A 272 -54.61 103.44 38.78
C GLN A 272 -54.21 103.06 40.21
N VAL A 273 -53.49 101.94 40.37
CA VAL A 273 -53.14 101.35 41.68
C VAL A 273 -51.69 101.64 42.07
N ARG A 274 -51.00 102.55 41.37
CA ARG A 274 -49.61 102.90 41.69
C ARG A 274 -49.53 103.56 43.07
N ILE A 275 -49.29 102.74 44.09
CA ILE A 275 -49.05 103.18 45.46
C ILE A 275 -47.59 103.66 45.53
N TYR A 276 -47.42 104.95 45.77
CA TYR A 276 -46.11 105.53 46.10
C TYR A 276 -45.77 105.23 47.57
N ALA A 277 -45.36 103.99 47.85
CA ALA A 277 -44.69 103.67 49.11
C ALA A 277 -43.22 104.07 48.99
N LYS A 278 -42.65 104.67 50.04
CA LYS A 278 -41.21 104.92 50.10
C LYS A 278 -40.49 103.58 50.27
N ASP A 279 -39.46 103.33 49.46
CA ASP A 279 -38.58 102.18 49.65
C ASP A 279 -37.93 102.26 51.03
N ASP A 280 -38.24 101.28 51.88
CA ASP A 280 -37.61 101.09 53.19
C ASP A 280 -36.68 99.86 53.10
N PRO A 281 -35.40 100.07 52.73
CA PRO A 281 -34.43 98.99 52.56
C PRO A 281 -34.07 98.29 53.89
N GLU A 282 -34.34 98.90 55.04
CA GLU A 282 -34.04 98.28 56.34
C GLU A 282 -34.99 97.11 56.63
N ARG A 283 -36.25 97.19 56.16
CA ARG A 283 -37.22 96.10 56.28
C ARG A 283 -36.88 94.89 55.41
N LEU A 284 -36.17 95.10 54.30
CA LEU A 284 -35.72 94.03 53.39
C LEU A 284 -34.50 93.27 53.91
N LEU A 285 -33.65 93.93 54.71
CA LEU A 285 -32.43 93.35 55.27
C LEU A 285 -32.65 92.63 56.60
N GLN A 286 -33.87 92.70 57.16
CA GLN A 286 -34.22 91.97 58.37
C GLN A 286 -34.35 90.46 58.07
N PRO A 287 -33.58 89.59 58.74
CA PRO A 287 -33.70 88.15 58.56
C PRO A 287 -35.09 87.70 58.99
N THR A 288 -35.84 87.08 58.07
CA THR A 288 -37.13 86.47 58.38
C THR A 288 -36.93 85.30 59.35
N GLU A 289 -37.95 84.98 60.14
CA GLU A 289 -37.85 83.88 61.11
C GLU A 289 -37.46 82.54 60.47
N SER A 290 -37.85 82.32 59.21
CA SER A 290 -37.44 81.20 58.39
C SER A 290 -35.92 81.14 58.10
N SER A 291 -35.25 82.29 58.00
CA SER A 291 -33.79 82.34 57.79
C SER A 291 -33.01 82.08 59.09
N LYS A 292 -33.57 82.41 60.26
CA LYS A 292 -32.96 82.08 61.57
C LYS A 292 -33.04 80.58 61.88
N ALA A 293 -34.17 79.94 61.58
CA ALA A 293 -34.35 78.50 61.78
C ALA A 293 -33.41 77.63 60.91
N ALA A 294 -33.00 78.13 59.74
CA ALA A 294 -32.11 77.38 58.83
C ALA A 294 -30.65 77.33 59.33
N MET A 295 -30.19 78.29 60.15
CA MET A 295 -28.83 78.29 60.70
C MET A 295 -28.65 77.30 61.86
N GLU A 296 -29.71 77.00 62.63
CA GLU A 296 -29.66 76.00 63.72
C GLU A 296 -29.71 74.55 63.20
N ALA A 297 -30.15 74.32 61.96
CA ALA A 297 -30.28 72.99 61.37
C ALA A 297 -28.97 72.41 60.78
N GLU A 298 -27.83 73.09 60.96
CA GLU A 298 -26.57 72.74 60.29
C GLU A 298 -25.89 71.47 60.86
N GLU A 299 -26.31 70.99 62.05
CA GLU A 299 -25.86 69.72 62.63
C GLU A 299 -26.39 68.47 61.87
N TRP A 300 -27.47 68.58 61.11
CA TRP A 300 -28.09 67.45 60.38
C TRP A 300 -27.41 67.14 59.03
N ARG A 301 -26.46 67.99 58.59
CA ARG A 301 -25.81 67.87 57.28
C ARG A 301 -24.65 66.85 57.25
N ARG A 302 -24.32 66.21 58.38
CA ARG A 302 -23.28 65.15 58.51
C ARG A 302 -23.83 63.71 58.53
N ALA A 303 -25.11 63.49 58.23
CA ALA A 303 -25.61 62.16 57.93
C ALA A 303 -25.30 61.84 56.45
N ASP A 304 -24.68 60.68 56.18
CA ASP A 304 -24.39 60.20 54.82
C ASP A 304 -25.67 60.25 53.96
N LEU A 305 -25.77 61.25 53.09
CA LEU A 305 -26.97 61.52 52.29
C LEU A 305 -27.25 60.44 51.22
N PHE A 306 -26.30 59.54 50.96
CA PHE A 306 -26.40 58.53 49.92
C PHE A 306 -25.93 57.16 50.43
N ALA A 307 -26.79 56.15 50.29
CA ALA A 307 -26.39 54.77 50.49
C ALA A 307 -25.43 54.34 49.38
N ILE A 308 -24.21 53.90 49.75
CA ILE A 308 -23.26 53.30 48.81
C ILE A 308 -23.77 51.89 48.49
N ASN A 309 -24.50 51.77 47.38
CA ASN A 309 -24.99 50.49 46.88
C ASN A 309 -23.86 49.75 46.15
N GLY A 310 -23.05 48.99 46.89
CA GLY A 310 -22.03 48.09 46.37
C GLY A 310 -22.30 46.63 46.72
N TYR A 311 -21.62 45.71 46.03
CA TYR A 311 -21.61 44.30 46.40
C TYR A 311 -20.47 44.05 47.39
N THR A 312 -20.73 43.32 48.46
CA THR A 312 -19.68 42.81 49.35
C THR A 312 -19.01 41.58 48.74
N ASP A 313 -17.77 41.29 49.13
CA ASP A 313 -17.05 40.09 48.65
C ASP A 313 -17.87 38.81 48.88
N ASP A 314 -18.54 38.71 50.03
CA ASP A 314 -19.45 37.61 50.35
C ASP A 314 -20.62 37.48 49.35
N GLN A 315 -21.14 38.61 48.87
CA GLN A 315 -22.20 38.62 47.85
C GLN A 315 -21.67 38.23 46.46
N MET A 316 -20.41 38.52 46.15
CA MET A 316 -19.78 38.08 44.91
C MET A 316 -19.49 36.57 44.92
N PHE A 317 -19.01 36.04 46.05
CA PHE A 317 -18.74 34.61 46.22
C PHE A 317 -19.99 33.75 46.44
N ALA A 318 -21.16 34.37 46.58
CA ALA A 318 -22.43 33.65 46.64
C ALA A 318 -22.78 32.92 45.32
N ASP A 319 -22.23 33.34 44.18
CA ASP A 319 -22.37 32.60 42.92
C ASP A 319 -21.31 31.48 42.85
N PRO A 320 -21.72 30.19 42.84
CA PRO A 320 -20.80 29.06 42.77
C PRO A 320 -19.90 29.08 41.53
N ARG A 321 -20.40 29.63 40.42
CA ARG A 321 -19.66 29.72 39.17
C ARG A 321 -18.55 30.76 39.27
N PHE A 322 -18.84 31.92 39.88
CA PHE A 322 -17.84 32.95 40.13
C PHE A 322 -16.78 32.47 41.12
N HIS A 323 -17.20 31.83 42.22
CA HIS A 323 -16.29 31.28 43.21
C HIS A 323 -15.34 30.22 42.60
N PHE A 324 -15.88 29.29 41.82
CA PHE A 324 -15.07 28.26 41.17
C PHE A 324 -14.09 28.85 40.13
N GLN A 325 -14.52 29.85 39.36
CA GLN A 325 -13.66 30.55 38.41
C GLN A 325 -12.51 31.28 39.11
N PHE A 326 -12.80 31.94 40.24
CA PHE A 326 -11.79 32.62 41.05
C PHE A 326 -10.71 31.62 41.52
N LEU A 327 -11.12 30.47 42.08
CA LEU A 327 -10.20 29.42 42.52
C LEU A 327 -9.35 28.86 41.37
N LEU A 328 -9.94 28.64 40.19
CA LEU A 328 -9.20 28.16 39.01
C LEU A 328 -8.16 29.16 38.51
N ASN A 329 -8.49 30.46 38.57
CA ASN A 329 -7.57 31.53 38.18
C ASN A 329 -6.46 31.72 39.21
N GLU A 330 -6.76 31.64 40.50
CA GLU A 330 -5.78 31.68 41.58
C GLU A 330 -4.75 30.54 41.46
N ARG A 331 -5.20 29.37 40.98
CA ARG A 331 -4.34 28.20 40.70
C ARG A 331 -3.66 28.25 39.32
N GLY A 332 -3.93 29.25 38.49
CA GLY A 332 -3.34 29.42 37.17
C GLY A 332 -3.87 28.48 36.07
N VAL A 333 -4.95 27.73 36.32
CA VAL A 333 -5.50 26.70 35.41
C VAL A 333 -6.78 27.16 34.69
N GLY A 334 -7.26 28.37 34.97
CA GLY A 334 -8.53 28.90 34.46
C GLY A 334 -8.66 28.96 32.93
N GLN A 335 -7.55 28.93 32.18
CA GLN A 335 -7.56 28.93 30.71
C GLN A 335 -7.49 27.53 30.08
N SER A 336 -7.31 26.46 30.87
CA SER A 336 -7.25 25.09 30.36
C SER A 336 -8.59 24.65 29.76
N GLU A 337 -8.54 23.74 28.78
CA GLU A 337 -9.75 23.17 28.17
C GLU A 337 -10.62 22.44 29.19
N TYR A 338 -9.98 21.72 30.13
CA TYR A 338 -10.66 21.04 31.23
C TYR A 338 -11.41 22.01 32.15
N ALA A 339 -10.80 23.16 32.49
CA ALA A 339 -11.46 24.20 33.28
C ALA A 339 -12.69 24.77 32.54
N LYS A 340 -12.60 24.97 31.22
CA LYS A 340 -13.72 25.45 30.38
C LYS A 340 -14.87 24.44 30.33
N GLU A 341 -14.56 23.16 30.20
CA GLU A 341 -15.57 22.08 30.20
C GLU A 341 -16.30 21.99 31.54
N ILE A 342 -15.60 22.10 32.66
CA ILE A 342 -16.24 22.10 33.99
C ILE A 342 -17.08 23.36 34.19
N MET A 343 -16.55 24.53 33.81
CA MET A 343 -17.29 25.80 33.90
C MET A 343 -18.57 25.81 33.06
N ALA A 344 -18.62 25.06 31.96
CA ALA A 344 -19.83 24.90 31.15
C ALA A 344 -20.90 24.02 31.82
N LYS A 345 -20.48 23.11 32.72
CA LYS A 345 -21.38 22.20 33.45
C LYS A 345 -22.00 22.83 34.71
N ILE A 346 -21.39 23.88 35.25
CA ILE A 346 -21.90 24.58 36.44
C ILE A 346 -23.09 25.46 36.03
N PRO A 347 -24.30 25.22 36.56
CA PRO A 347 -25.47 26.03 36.22
C PRO A 347 -25.33 27.45 36.79
N PRO A 348 -25.84 28.48 36.08
CA PRO A 348 -25.86 29.84 36.61
C PRO A 348 -26.82 29.94 37.81
N GLN A 349 -26.52 30.81 38.78
CA GLN A 349 -27.34 31.00 39.98
C GLN A 349 -28.78 31.43 39.66
N ARG A 350 -28.99 32.14 38.55
CA ARG A 350 -30.32 32.47 38.02
C ARG A 350 -30.49 31.87 36.63
N PRO A 351 -31.62 31.21 36.34
CA PRO A 351 -31.90 30.74 35.00
C PRO A 351 -32.01 31.91 34.03
N PRO A 352 -31.67 31.71 32.74
CA PRO A 352 -31.85 32.73 31.72
C PRO A 352 -33.30 33.20 31.65
N ARG A 353 -33.50 34.50 31.36
CA ARG A 353 -34.86 35.05 31.18
C ARG A 353 -35.55 34.37 29.99
N ILE A 354 -36.86 34.25 30.09
CA ILE A 354 -37.74 33.57 29.12
C ILE A 354 -37.52 34.07 27.69
N ASP A 355 -37.33 35.38 27.52
CA ASP A 355 -37.16 36.00 26.20
C ASP A 355 -35.85 35.60 25.52
N ALA A 356 -34.85 35.17 26.28
CA ALA A 356 -33.54 34.74 25.80
C ALA A 356 -33.45 33.23 25.52
N LEU A 357 -34.53 32.48 25.77
CA LEU A 357 -34.57 31.03 25.53
C LEU A 357 -34.87 30.72 24.05
N THR A 358 -34.19 29.70 23.51
CA THR A 358 -34.52 29.09 22.22
C THR A 358 -35.88 28.38 22.28
N SER A 359 -36.55 28.17 21.14
CA SER A 359 -37.88 27.55 21.07
C SER A 359 -37.97 26.21 21.81
N ASP A 360 -36.93 25.37 21.71
CA ASP A 360 -36.87 24.07 22.39
C ASP A 360 -36.70 24.19 23.91
N GLN A 361 -35.94 25.18 24.37
CA GLN A 361 -35.72 25.45 25.79
C GLN A 361 -36.97 26.05 26.45
N LYS A 362 -37.73 26.89 25.73
CA LYS A 362 -39.03 27.43 26.19
C LYS A 362 -40.03 26.31 26.47
N ALA A 363 -40.09 25.28 25.62
CA ALA A 363 -41.00 24.16 25.81
C ALA A 363 -40.69 23.34 27.07
N VAL A 364 -39.40 23.14 27.39
CA VAL A 364 -38.94 22.43 28.59
C VAL A 364 -39.25 23.22 29.86
N GLU A 365 -39.03 24.54 29.84
CA GLU A 365 -39.25 25.38 31.02
C GLU A 365 -40.74 25.54 31.35
N ILE A 366 -41.60 25.68 30.32
CA ILE A 366 -43.06 25.68 30.47
C ILE A 366 -43.56 24.36 31.07
N LYS A 367 -42.93 23.23 30.71
CA LYS A 367 -43.25 21.91 31.28
C LYS A 367 -42.83 21.81 32.74
N SER A 368 -41.60 22.23 33.08
CA SER A 368 -41.09 22.21 34.47
C SER A 368 -41.88 23.11 35.42
N ARG A 369 -42.40 24.26 34.95
CA ARG A 369 -43.24 25.15 35.76
C ARG A 369 -44.62 24.57 36.03
N LYS A 370 -45.18 23.77 35.11
CA LYS A 370 -46.45 23.08 35.35
C LYS A 370 -46.32 22.00 36.43
N ASP A 371 -45.15 21.35 36.49
CA ASP A 371 -44.89 20.29 37.46
C ASP A 371 -44.55 20.83 38.87
N ASN A 372 -44.09 22.08 38.98
CA ASN A 372 -43.73 22.73 40.25
C ASN A 372 -44.86 23.53 40.94
N ILE A 373 -46.10 23.44 40.45
CA ILE A 373 -47.27 24.11 41.05
C ILE A 373 -47.80 23.36 42.30
N PHE A 374 -47.18 22.24 42.69
CA PHE A 374 -47.64 21.40 43.80
C PHE A 374 -46.62 21.23 44.94
N LEU A 375 -46.10 22.33 45.50
CA LEU A 375 -45.50 22.31 46.83
C LEU A 375 -46.06 23.48 47.67
N PRO A 376 -46.87 23.20 48.71
CA PRO A 376 -47.41 24.26 49.56
C PRO A 376 -46.29 24.82 50.44
N ILE A 377 -46.09 26.13 50.34
CA ILE A 377 -45.27 26.92 51.26
C ILE A 377 -46.02 26.94 52.61
N PHE A 378 -45.83 25.91 53.45
CA PHE A 378 -46.20 25.99 54.86
C PHE A 378 -45.15 26.84 55.58
N GLY A 379 -45.51 28.08 55.87
CA GLY A 379 -44.74 28.95 56.74
C GLY A 379 -44.66 28.38 58.15
N LYS A 380 -43.44 28.09 58.62
CA LYS A 380 -43.16 27.91 60.04
C LYS A 380 -43.29 29.28 60.73
N LYS A 381 -44.36 29.47 61.50
CA LYS A 381 -44.38 30.46 62.58
C LYS A 381 -43.41 29.99 63.67
N SER A 382 -42.45 30.82 64.03
CA SER A 382 -41.69 30.70 65.26
C SER A 382 -42.39 31.53 66.34
N GLU A 383 -42.60 30.89 67.49
CA GLU A 383 -42.80 31.55 68.79
C GLU A 383 -41.46 32.06 69.34
#